data_AF-A0A849F076-F1
#
_entry.id   AF-A0A849F076-F1
#
_cell.length_a   1.000
_cell.length_b   1.000
_cell.length_c   1.000
_cell.angle_alpha   90.00
_cell.angle_beta   90.00
_cell.angle_gamma   90.00
#
_symmetry.space_group_name_H-M   'P 1'
#
loop_
_entity.id
_entity.type
_entity.pdbx_description
1 polymer ?
#
loop_
_entity_poly.entity_id
_entity_poly.type
_entity_poly.pdbx_seq_one_letter_code
_entity_poly.pdbx_strand_id
1 'polypeptide(L)'
;MRGGFVRLWIGLMLLTAAASAAAGDAPISGDTQACLDCHAAVHPGIVADWRRSRHAVITPQAAQAVKGLARKVSAKQVPKPLQAVSVGCAECHTLRGDAHADTFAHNGYAIHIVVSPDDCAVCHVQERAEYAENIMSAAHGNLADNRLYNDLERTILGPSRLHQAKVVFEPAADPTRAEACFYCHGTRLTKTGMQTRDTDVGELEFPIIRGWPNQGVGRINLDGSRGACSSCHPRHQFDIETARKPYTCKECHAGPDVPAYKVYAASKHGNIFSATHQAWHFDRVPWTLGVDFTAPTCAACHMSLVVDSEGQTVSRRTHRVNDRLGWRIFGLIYAHPQPKSPDTSVIRNGAGMPLPTDLDGTAAAAFLIDGAQIDVRRAKMQRTCRACHGTGWTAGHFTRLDHTIASTNAEVLTATRLMEAIWEKGYAQGAGGEKGSLFDEFIERRWSDAWLMYANTIRFNAAMAGGGDYGVFADGRYHLSKCIMEMQDWLAARERHRLASP
;
A
#
# COMPACT_ATOMS: atom_id res chain seq x y z
N MET A 1 -31.92 76.10 -25.98
CA MET A 1 -32.67 74.92 -26.46
C MET A 1 -31.69 73.81 -26.79
N ARG A 2 -31.98 72.58 -26.33
CA ARG A 2 -31.32 71.28 -26.62
C ARG A 2 -29.90 71.15 -26.02
N GLY A 3 -29.56 70.21 -25.15
CA GLY A 3 -30.17 68.93 -24.78
C GLY A 3 -29.08 67.87 -24.82
N GLY A 4 -28.30 67.72 -23.75
CA GLY A 4 -27.23 66.73 -23.63
C GLY A 4 -27.72 65.47 -22.92
N PHE A 5 -27.76 64.35 -23.65
CA PHE A 5 -28.09 63.03 -23.11
C PHE A 5 -26.89 62.43 -22.38
N VAL A 6 -27.00 62.24 -21.06
CA VAL A 6 -26.12 61.37 -20.27
C VAL A 6 -26.71 59.96 -20.32
N ARG A 7 -25.98 59.00 -20.89
CA ARG A 7 -26.33 57.57 -20.85
C ARG A 7 -25.80 56.97 -19.54
N LEU A 8 -26.71 56.72 -18.60
CA LEU A 8 -26.46 55.98 -17.36
C LEU A 8 -26.37 54.47 -17.70
N TRP A 9 -25.18 53.88 -17.54
CA TRP A 9 -25.00 52.43 -17.63
C TRP A 9 -25.41 51.79 -16.30
N ILE A 10 -26.58 51.15 -16.28
CA ILE A 10 -27.01 50.29 -15.16
C ILE A 10 -26.36 48.92 -15.38
N GLY A 11 -25.28 48.66 -14.63
CA GLY A 11 -24.65 47.35 -14.57
C GLY A 11 -25.55 46.36 -13.83
N LEU A 12 -26.10 45.39 -14.56
CA LEU A 12 -26.84 44.25 -14.02
C LEU A 12 -25.85 43.30 -13.33
N MET A 13 -25.69 43.43 -12.00
CA MET A 13 -25.02 42.42 -11.18
C MET A 13 -25.87 41.14 -11.15
N LEU A 14 -25.51 40.18 -12.00
CA LEU A 14 -25.97 38.80 -11.91
C LEU A 14 -25.28 38.13 -10.70
N LEU A 15 -25.92 38.20 -9.53
CA LEU A 15 -25.63 37.30 -8.42
C LEU A 15 -25.96 35.86 -8.89
N THR A 16 -24.93 35.09 -9.20
CA THR A 16 -25.05 33.63 -9.28
C THR A 16 -25.19 33.10 -7.86
N ALA A 17 -26.43 32.91 -7.42
CA ALA A 17 -26.73 32.17 -6.21
C ALA A 17 -26.23 30.73 -6.40
N ALA A 18 -25.07 30.42 -5.82
CA ALA A 18 -24.68 29.04 -5.58
C ALA A 18 -25.75 28.44 -4.66
N ALA A 19 -26.53 27.50 -5.20
CA ALA A 19 -27.47 26.72 -4.41
C ALA A 19 -26.67 25.84 -3.43
N SER A 20 -26.38 26.38 -2.26
CA SER A 20 -26.05 25.61 -1.07
C SER A 20 -27.32 24.85 -0.70
N ALA A 21 -27.47 23.63 -1.24
CA ALA A 21 -28.45 22.70 -0.73
C ALA A 21 -28.13 22.47 0.74
N ALA A 22 -28.97 23.01 1.63
CA ALA A 22 -28.95 22.66 3.04
C ALA A 22 -29.12 21.14 3.12
N ALA A 23 -28.05 20.43 3.50
CA ALA A 23 -28.08 19.01 3.73
C ALA A 23 -28.90 18.77 5.00
N GLY A 24 -30.17 18.36 4.84
CA GLY A 24 -30.80 17.58 5.90
C GLY A 24 -30.03 16.28 6.08
N ASP A 25 -29.86 15.83 7.33
CA ASP A 25 -29.19 14.57 7.64
C ASP A 25 -29.76 13.45 6.76
N ALA A 26 -28.87 12.70 6.10
CA ALA A 26 -29.30 11.58 5.26
C ALA A 26 -30.10 10.58 6.11
N PRO A 27 -31.28 10.13 5.66
CA PRO A 27 -32.11 9.23 6.46
C PRO A 27 -31.33 7.98 6.87
N ILE A 28 -31.47 7.53 8.12
CA ILE A 28 -30.92 6.26 8.60
C ILE A 28 -32.00 5.19 8.51
N SER A 29 -31.61 3.94 8.25
CA SER A 29 -32.55 2.81 8.30
C SER A 29 -32.98 2.52 9.74
N GLY A 30 -34.14 1.87 9.90
CA GLY A 30 -34.59 1.39 11.22
C GLY A 30 -33.57 0.42 11.86
N ASP A 31 -32.97 -0.44 11.05
CA ASP A 31 -31.96 -1.41 11.50
C ASP A 31 -30.70 -0.69 12.03
N THR A 32 -30.19 0.30 11.29
CA THR A 32 -29.07 1.13 11.77
C THR A 32 -29.45 1.94 13.00
N GLN A 33 -30.67 2.47 13.09
CA GLN A 33 -31.14 3.16 14.30
C GLN A 33 -31.08 2.22 15.52
N ALA A 34 -31.56 0.99 15.40
CA ALA A 34 -31.48 -0.01 16.48
C ALA A 34 -30.03 -0.32 16.89
N CYS A 35 -29.11 -0.40 15.92
CA CYS A 35 -27.68 -0.52 16.21
C CYS A 35 -27.15 0.67 17.01
N LEU A 36 -27.49 1.90 16.59
CA LEU A 36 -27.03 3.14 17.19
C LEU A 36 -27.58 3.34 18.62
N ASP A 37 -28.83 2.95 18.88
CA ASP A 37 -29.46 3.07 20.20
C ASP A 37 -28.69 2.33 21.30
N CYS A 38 -28.07 1.20 20.95
CA CYS A 38 -27.20 0.45 21.85
C CYS A 38 -25.73 0.88 21.76
N HIS A 39 -25.16 0.94 20.55
CA HIS A 39 -23.73 1.20 20.37
C HIS A 39 -23.31 2.63 20.71
N ALA A 40 -24.23 3.60 20.77
CA ALA A 40 -23.90 4.94 21.26
C ALA A 40 -23.48 4.94 22.74
N ALA A 41 -24.03 4.02 23.54
CA ALA A 41 -23.66 3.84 24.95
C ALA A 41 -22.43 2.93 25.10
N VAL A 42 -22.41 1.78 24.41
CA VAL A 42 -21.36 0.76 24.59
C VAL A 42 -20.07 1.11 23.83
N HIS A 43 -20.19 1.72 22.64
CA HIS A 43 -19.06 2.00 21.75
C HIS A 43 -19.08 3.44 21.20
N PRO A 44 -19.09 4.46 22.08
CA PRO A 44 -19.29 5.86 21.68
C PRO A 44 -18.26 6.35 20.65
N GLY A 45 -17.02 5.84 20.70
CA GLY A 45 -15.97 6.18 19.74
C GLY A 45 -16.29 5.73 18.31
N ILE A 46 -16.84 4.51 18.14
CA ILE A 46 -17.22 3.98 16.82
C ILE A 46 -18.36 4.82 16.23
N VAL A 47 -19.39 5.09 17.02
CA VAL A 47 -20.55 5.88 16.60
C VAL A 47 -20.15 7.31 16.23
N ALA A 48 -19.33 7.95 17.07
CA ALA A 48 -18.84 9.30 16.81
C ALA A 48 -17.98 9.37 15.53
N ASP A 49 -17.17 8.34 15.27
CA ASP A 49 -16.33 8.28 14.07
C ASP A 49 -17.16 8.06 12.79
N TRP A 50 -18.15 7.16 12.83
CA TRP A 50 -19.10 6.96 11.73
C TRP A 50 -19.92 8.22 11.45
N ARG A 51 -20.40 8.94 12.47
CA ARG A 51 -21.17 10.20 12.29
C ARG A 51 -20.39 11.29 11.53
N ARG A 52 -19.05 11.27 11.60
CA ARG A 52 -18.19 12.18 10.82
C ARG A 52 -17.89 11.68 9.41
N SER A 53 -18.26 10.44 9.09
CA SER A 53 -18.02 9.86 7.77
C SER A 53 -18.93 10.48 6.71
N ARG A 54 -18.47 10.44 5.46
CA ARG A 54 -19.35 10.76 4.33
C ARG A 54 -20.50 9.76 4.21
N HIS A 55 -20.28 8.52 4.63
CA HIS A 55 -21.28 7.45 4.62
C HIS A 55 -22.51 7.75 5.49
N ALA A 56 -22.35 8.50 6.58
CA ALA A 56 -23.45 8.90 7.46
C ALA A 56 -24.32 10.05 6.90
N VAL A 57 -23.75 10.91 6.05
CA VAL A 57 -24.38 12.19 5.65
C VAL A 57 -24.86 12.25 4.20
N ILE A 58 -24.69 11.17 3.42
CA ILE A 58 -25.22 11.08 2.06
C ILE A 58 -25.78 9.68 1.77
N THR A 59 -26.89 9.62 1.04
CA THR A 59 -27.44 8.34 0.57
C THR A 59 -26.73 7.88 -0.71
N PRO A 60 -26.64 6.57 -0.99
CA PRO A 60 -26.16 6.07 -2.26
C PRO A 60 -26.91 6.64 -3.46
N GLN A 61 -28.23 6.84 -3.38
CA GLN A 61 -29.01 7.46 -4.47
C GLN A 61 -28.52 8.88 -4.78
N ALA A 62 -28.35 9.73 -3.76
CA ALA A 62 -27.84 11.08 -3.94
C ALA A 62 -26.39 11.07 -4.46
N ALA A 63 -25.56 10.15 -3.96
CA ALA A 63 -24.19 9.99 -4.43
C ALA A 63 -24.09 9.50 -5.88
N GLN A 64 -25.02 8.64 -6.33
CA GLN A 64 -25.11 8.17 -7.73
C GLN A 64 -25.58 9.27 -8.69
N ALA A 65 -26.32 10.27 -8.22
CA ALA A 65 -26.73 11.43 -9.03
C ALA A 65 -25.55 12.37 -9.36
N VAL A 66 -24.43 12.28 -8.65
CA VAL A 66 -23.22 13.08 -8.92
C VAL A 66 -22.60 12.64 -10.25
N LYS A 67 -22.56 13.58 -11.21
CA LYS A 67 -22.00 13.36 -12.55
C LYS A 67 -20.52 13.73 -12.63
N GLY A 68 -19.84 13.19 -13.64
CA GLY A 68 -18.46 13.56 -13.97
C GLY A 68 -17.41 13.10 -12.95
N LEU A 69 -16.32 13.86 -12.87
CA LEU A 69 -15.13 13.52 -12.08
C LEU A 69 -15.35 13.56 -10.56
N ALA A 70 -16.41 14.23 -10.09
CA ALA A 70 -16.76 14.34 -8.67
C ALA A 70 -17.34 13.04 -8.07
N ARG A 71 -17.74 12.09 -8.92
CA ARG A 71 -18.39 10.83 -8.53
C ARG A 71 -17.50 9.96 -7.64
N LYS A 72 -18.11 9.38 -6.60
CA LYS A 72 -17.46 8.50 -5.62
C LYS A 72 -18.10 7.10 -5.51
N VAL A 73 -19.36 6.97 -5.91
CA VAL A 73 -20.04 5.66 -6.06
C VAL A 73 -19.88 5.22 -7.52
N SER A 74 -19.21 4.09 -7.74
CA SER A 74 -18.88 3.60 -9.08
C SER A 74 -19.86 2.55 -9.60
N ALA A 75 -20.69 1.98 -8.72
CA ALA A 75 -21.79 1.09 -9.11
C ALA A 75 -22.78 1.81 -10.03
N LYS A 76 -23.17 1.13 -11.13
CA LYS A 76 -24.23 1.61 -12.02
C LYS A 76 -25.59 1.61 -11.32
N GLN A 77 -25.84 0.61 -10.49
CA GLN A 77 -27.08 0.44 -9.74
C GLN A 77 -26.73 -0.08 -8.34
N VAL A 78 -27.13 0.65 -7.31
CA VAL A 78 -27.07 0.18 -5.92
C VAL A 78 -28.38 -0.56 -5.60
N PRO A 79 -28.38 -1.65 -4.81
CA PRO A 79 -29.60 -2.35 -4.40
C PRO A 79 -30.64 -1.41 -3.77
N LYS A 80 -31.92 -1.59 -4.12
CA LYS A 80 -33.03 -0.72 -3.68
C LYS A 80 -33.05 -0.44 -2.17
N PRO A 81 -32.85 -1.44 -1.27
CA PRO A 81 -32.87 -1.19 0.17
C PRO A 81 -31.82 -0.18 0.65
N LEU A 82 -30.69 -0.07 -0.04
CA LEU A 82 -29.58 0.81 0.35
C LEU A 82 -29.69 2.20 -0.26
N GLN A 83 -30.56 2.43 -1.25
CA GLN A 83 -30.54 3.67 -2.04
C GLN A 83 -30.93 4.92 -1.25
N ALA A 84 -31.97 4.81 -0.43
CA ALA A 84 -32.65 5.95 0.18
C ALA A 84 -32.18 6.25 1.62
N VAL A 85 -31.23 5.46 2.14
CA VAL A 85 -30.68 5.62 3.48
C VAL A 85 -29.17 5.88 3.42
N SER A 86 -28.61 6.45 4.47
CA SER A 86 -27.17 6.54 4.68
C SER A 86 -26.56 5.14 4.84
N VAL A 87 -25.27 5.01 4.56
CA VAL A 87 -24.55 3.75 4.75
C VAL A 87 -24.19 3.65 6.23
N GLY A 88 -25.11 3.08 7.01
CA GLY A 88 -25.00 2.89 8.45
C GLY A 88 -24.35 1.58 8.85
N CYS A 89 -24.56 1.20 10.12
CA CYS A 89 -24.04 -0.03 10.70
C CYS A 89 -24.59 -1.25 9.96
N ALA A 90 -25.93 -1.32 9.80
CA ALA A 90 -26.60 -2.45 9.17
C ALA A 90 -26.25 -2.55 7.70
N GLU A 91 -26.20 -1.42 6.98
CA GLU A 91 -25.90 -1.38 5.54
C GLU A 91 -24.52 -1.95 5.17
N CYS A 92 -23.60 -2.07 6.15
CA CYS A 92 -22.33 -2.79 5.98
C CYS A 92 -22.34 -4.18 6.63
N HIS A 93 -22.77 -4.28 7.89
CA HIS A 93 -22.58 -5.47 8.72
C HIS A 93 -23.66 -6.53 8.57
N THR A 94 -24.78 -6.27 7.90
CA THR A 94 -25.78 -7.31 7.53
C THR A 94 -25.68 -7.71 6.05
N LEU A 95 -24.81 -7.02 5.30
CA LEU A 95 -24.72 -7.16 3.86
C LEU A 95 -24.08 -8.50 3.47
N ARG A 96 -24.72 -9.24 2.56
CA ARG A 96 -24.19 -10.53 2.05
C ARG A 96 -23.89 -11.56 3.16
N GLY A 97 -24.69 -11.61 4.24
CA GLY A 97 -24.44 -12.52 5.38
C GLY A 97 -24.17 -13.98 4.99
N ASP A 98 -24.88 -14.53 4.00
CA ASP A 98 -24.64 -15.92 3.53
C ASP A 98 -23.24 -16.17 2.95
N ALA A 99 -22.53 -15.12 2.55
CA ALA A 99 -21.16 -15.21 2.04
C ALA A 99 -20.09 -15.18 3.16
N HIS A 100 -20.45 -14.77 4.38
CA HIS A 100 -19.50 -14.52 5.47
C HIS A 100 -19.55 -15.64 6.50
N ALA A 101 -18.42 -16.34 6.69
CA ALA A 101 -18.35 -17.42 7.67
C ALA A 101 -18.55 -16.93 9.12
N ASP A 102 -18.24 -15.67 9.44
CA ASP A 102 -18.48 -15.03 10.73
C ASP A 102 -19.85 -14.39 10.90
N THR A 103 -20.82 -14.61 9.99
CA THR A 103 -22.19 -14.20 10.28
C THR A 103 -22.74 -14.94 11.50
N PHE A 104 -23.34 -14.18 12.42
CA PHE A 104 -23.94 -14.67 13.66
C PHE A 104 -25.13 -13.80 14.07
N ALA A 105 -25.99 -14.35 14.95
CA ALA A 105 -27.12 -13.61 15.50
C ALA A 105 -26.63 -12.60 16.55
N HIS A 106 -27.08 -11.36 16.43
CA HIS A 106 -26.77 -10.27 17.34
C HIS A 106 -28.01 -9.40 17.53
N ASN A 107 -28.69 -9.55 18.67
CA ASN A 107 -29.84 -8.75 19.06
C ASN A 107 -30.94 -8.63 17.99
N GLY A 108 -31.30 -9.76 17.37
CA GLY A 108 -32.36 -9.85 16.36
C GLY A 108 -31.89 -9.66 14.92
N TYR A 109 -30.61 -9.36 14.69
CA TYR A 109 -30.02 -9.24 13.36
C TYR A 109 -28.99 -10.34 13.11
N ALA A 110 -28.83 -10.74 11.85
CA ALA A 110 -27.69 -11.55 11.42
C ALA A 110 -26.60 -10.60 10.91
N ILE A 111 -25.48 -10.52 11.63
CA ILE A 111 -24.36 -9.63 11.30
C ILE A 111 -23.04 -10.38 11.19
N HIS A 112 -22.13 -9.89 10.37
CA HIS A 112 -20.71 -10.29 10.35
C HIS A 112 -19.83 -9.17 10.89
N ILE A 113 -18.72 -9.53 11.55
CA ILE A 113 -17.79 -8.56 12.13
C ILE A 113 -16.90 -7.97 11.03
N VAL A 114 -16.46 -8.81 10.11
CA VAL A 114 -15.42 -8.46 9.13
C VAL A 114 -16.03 -8.06 7.79
N VAL A 115 -16.32 -6.78 7.63
CA VAL A 115 -16.71 -6.21 6.32
C VAL A 115 -15.55 -6.37 5.33
N SER A 116 -15.83 -6.99 4.18
CA SER A 116 -14.83 -7.35 3.17
C SER A 116 -14.82 -6.38 1.98
N PRO A 117 -13.78 -6.42 1.12
CA PRO A 117 -13.78 -5.73 -0.16
C PRO A 117 -14.99 -6.03 -1.05
N ASP A 118 -15.54 -7.24 -1.00
CA ASP A 118 -16.70 -7.63 -1.82
C ASP A 118 -18.01 -7.03 -1.28
N ASP A 119 -18.08 -6.70 0.02
CA ASP A 119 -19.18 -5.88 0.57
C ASP A 119 -19.10 -4.45 0.04
N CYS A 120 -17.89 -3.86 0.06
CA CYS A 120 -17.64 -2.53 -0.49
C CYS A 120 -18.01 -2.46 -1.99
N ALA A 121 -17.85 -3.57 -2.72
CA ALA A 121 -18.12 -3.67 -4.14
C ALA A 121 -19.60 -3.43 -4.51
N VAL A 122 -20.53 -3.55 -3.56
CA VAL A 122 -21.95 -3.25 -3.79
C VAL A 122 -22.16 -1.80 -4.22
N CYS A 123 -21.32 -0.88 -3.72
CA CYS A 123 -21.34 0.55 -4.10
C CYS A 123 -20.08 0.97 -4.89
N HIS A 124 -18.94 0.34 -4.64
CA HIS A 124 -17.62 0.71 -5.16
C HIS A 124 -17.03 -0.36 -6.10
N VAL A 125 -17.79 -0.74 -7.13
CA VAL A 125 -17.42 -1.78 -8.10
C VAL A 125 -16.08 -1.51 -8.79
N GLN A 126 -15.83 -0.28 -9.23
CA GLN A 126 -14.61 0.07 -9.95
C GLN A 126 -13.38 -0.02 -9.03
N GLU A 127 -13.45 0.60 -7.85
CA GLU A 127 -12.36 0.59 -6.88
C GLU A 127 -12.01 -0.84 -6.45
N ARG A 128 -13.03 -1.69 -6.21
CA ARG A 128 -12.82 -3.11 -5.91
C ARG A 128 -12.14 -3.87 -7.04
N ALA A 129 -12.59 -3.67 -8.28
CA ALA A 129 -12.02 -4.35 -9.45
C ALA A 129 -10.56 -3.92 -9.68
N GLU A 130 -10.27 -2.63 -9.56
CA GLU A 130 -8.91 -2.10 -9.63
C GLU A 130 -8.03 -2.67 -8.50
N TYR A 131 -8.54 -2.74 -7.26
CA TYR A 131 -7.77 -3.27 -6.14
C TYR A 131 -7.50 -4.78 -6.27
N ALA A 132 -8.42 -5.55 -6.86
CA ALA A 132 -8.23 -6.97 -7.17
C ALA A 132 -6.96 -7.23 -8.01
N GLU A 133 -6.65 -6.26 -8.88
CA GLU A 133 -5.53 -6.27 -9.80
C GLU A 133 -4.31 -5.53 -9.25
N ASN A 134 -4.39 -5.09 -8.00
CA ASN A 134 -3.28 -4.51 -7.28
C ASN A 134 -2.48 -5.61 -6.58
N ILE A 135 -1.16 -5.63 -6.77
CA ILE A 135 -0.20 -6.49 -6.05
C ILE A 135 -0.42 -6.49 -4.53
N MET A 136 -0.89 -5.36 -3.97
CA MET A 136 -1.24 -5.25 -2.55
C MET A 136 -2.33 -6.24 -2.12
N SER A 137 -3.35 -6.47 -2.96
CA SER A 137 -4.42 -7.44 -2.64
C SER A 137 -3.90 -8.88 -2.56
N ALA A 138 -2.77 -9.18 -3.20
CA ALA A 138 -2.14 -10.50 -3.17
C ALA A 138 -0.98 -10.57 -2.16
N ALA A 139 -0.76 -9.54 -1.32
CA ALA A 139 0.43 -9.43 -0.47
C ALA A 139 0.62 -10.60 0.52
N HIS A 140 -0.48 -11.18 1.04
CA HIS A 140 -0.42 -12.39 1.87
C HIS A 140 0.18 -13.56 1.09
N GLY A 141 -0.43 -13.94 -0.04
CA GLY A 141 0.02 -15.08 -0.85
C GLY A 141 1.39 -14.85 -1.49
N ASN A 142 1.68 -13.62 -1.92
CA ASN A 142 2.99 -13.25 -2.46
C ASN A 142 4.13 -13.50 -1.46
N LEU A 143 3.86 -13.40 -0.16
CA LEU A 143 4.80 -13.73 0.91
C LEU A 143 4.69 -15.21 1.32
N ALA A 144 3.51 -15.64 1.74
CA ALA A 144 3.25 -16.96 2.34
C ALA A 144 3.40 -18.13 1.35
N ASP A 145 3.14 -17.92 0.06
CA ASP A 145 3.21 -18.97 -0.96
C ASP A 145 4.55 -18.95 -1.73
N ASN A 146 5.54 -18.19 -1.24
CA ASN A 146 6.89 -18.15 -1.78
C ASN A 146 7.91 -18.78 -0.82
N ARG A 147 8.47 -19.94 -1.17
CA ARG A 147 9.40 -20.68 -0.29
C ARG A 147 10.64 -19.86 0.13
N LEU A 148 11.19 -19.02 -0.74
CA LEU A 148 12.36 -18.21 -0.41
C LEU A 148 12.00 -17.08 0.55
N TYR A 149 10.84 -16.45 0.36
CA TYR A 149 10.42 -15.38 1.25
C TYR A 149 10.00 -15.92 2.62
N ASN A 150 9.41 -17.12 2.69
CA ASN A 150 9.17 -17.80 3.97
C ASN A 150 10.48 -18.18 4.67
N ASP A 151 11.51 -18.56 3.92
CA ASP A 151 12.83 -18.84 4.50
C ASP A 151 13.47 -17.56 5.07
N LEU A 152 13.37 -16.44 4.34
CA LEU A 152 13.78 -15.14 4.85
C LEU A 152 12.97 -14.72 6.09
N GLU A 153 11.64 -14.91 6.07
CA GLU A 153 10.76 -14.64 7.22
C GLU A 153 11.18 -15.48 8.43
N ARG A 154 11.44 -16.78 8.25
CA ARG A 154 11.89 -17.71 9.29
C ARG A 154 13.19 -17.23 9.93
N THR A 155 14.18 -16.79 9.14
CA THR A 155 15.47 -16.32 9.67
C THR A 155 15.38 -14.96 10.37
N ILE A 156 14.29 -14.21 10.18
CA ILE A 156 14.03 -12.91 10.85
C ILE A 156 13.23 -13.09 12.13
N LEU A 157 12.09 -13.78 12.04
CA LEU A 157 11.09 -13.86 13.11
C LEU A 157 11.24 -15.12 13.95
N GLY A 158 11.90 -16.13 13.40
CA GLY A 158 12.08 -17.42 14.04
C GLY A 158 12.91 -17.31 15.31
N PRO A 159 12.50 -17.95 16.41
CA PRO A 159 13.35 -18.06 17.58
C PRO A 159 14.70 -18.66 17.21
N SER A 160 15.78 -17.99 17.62
CA SER A 160 17.11 -18.55 17.50
C SER A 160 17.34 -19.59 18.60
N ARG A 161 18.00 -20.70 18.22
CA ARG A 161 18.42 -21.77 19.13
C ARG A 161 19.85 -22.16 18.84
N LEU A 162 20.54 -22.63 19.87
CA LEU A 162 21.83 -23.29 19.70
C LEU A 162 21.61 -24.79 19.52
N HIS A 163 21.96 -25.31 18.35
CA HIS A 163 21.96 -26.75 18.07
C HIS A 163 23.33 -27.16 17.59
N GLN A 164 24.01 -28.07 18.31
CA GLN A 164 25.35 -28.57 17.97
C GLN A 164 26.35 -27.43 17.64
N ALA A 165 26.41 -26.42 18.51
CA ALA A 165 27.24 -25.21 18.36
C ALA A 165 26.93 -24.33 17.13
N LYS A 166 25.80 -24.55 16.44
CA LYS A 166 25.30 -23.68 15.37
C LYS A 166 24.03 -22.95 15.81
N VAL A 167 23.89 -21.70 15.38
CA VAL A 167 22.63 -20.98 15.51
C VAL A 167 21.69 -21.50 14.43
N VAL A 168 20.49 -21.92 14.82
CA VAL A 168 19.41 -22.31 13.91
C VAL A 168 18.16 -21.48 14.20
N PHE A 169 17.34 -21.27 13.18
CA PHE A 169 16.09 -20.49 13.27
C PHE A 169 14.88 -21.42 13.11
N GLU A 170 14.08 -21.52 14.17
CA GLU A 170 12.82 -22.27 14.17
C GLU A 170 11.71 -21.47 13.45
N PRO A 171 10.62 -22.10 12.97
CA PRO A 171 9.47 -21.37 12.46
C PRO A 171 8.87 -20.44 13.53
N ALA A 172 8.57 -19.19 13.16
CA ALA A 172 7.90 -18.25 14.05
C ALA A 172 6.46 -18.68 14.34
N ALA A 173 6.00 -18.46 15.58
CA ALA A 173 4.61 -18.68 15.95
C ALA A 173 3.67 -17.68 15.24
N ASP A 174 2.43 -18.08 14.96
CA ASP A 174 1.45 -17.25 14.28
C ASP A 174 1.25 -15.85 14.86
N PRO A 175 1.20 -15.63 16.19
CA PRO A 175 1.08 -14.28 16.75
C PRO A 175 2.27 -13.39 16.38
N THR A 176 3.50 -13.92 16.39
CA THR A 176 4.71 -13.20 15.99
C THR A 176 4.66 -12.83 14.51
N ARG A 177 4.23 -13.77 13.65
CA ARG A 177 4.07 -13.52 12.22
C ARG A 177 3.00 -12.46 11.94
N ALA A 178 1.89 -12.49 12.70
CA ALA A 178 0.78 -11.56 12.61
C ALA A 178 1.13 -10.13 13.09
N GLU A 179 1.98 -10.00 14.10
CA GLU A 179 2.49 -8.71 14.60
C GLU A 179 3.57 -8.11 13.70
N ALA A 180 4.37 -8.94 13.01
CA ALA A 180 5.45 -8.49 12.15
C ALA A 180 5.04 -8.46 10.66
N CYS A 181 5.46 -9.43 9.86
CA CYS A 181 5.29 -9.38 8.40
C CYS A 181 3.82 -9.30 7.96
N PHE A 182 2.93 -10.08 8.58
CA PHE A 182 1.51 -10.09 8.22
C PHE A 182 0.69 -8.97 8.85
N TYR A 183 1.28 -8.13 9.70
CA TYR A 183 0.66 -6.85 10.09
C TYR A 183 0.41 -6.01 8.84
N CYS A 184 1.45 -5.83 8.02
CA CYS A 184 1.39 -5.10 6.75
C CYS A 184 0.83 -5.97 5.60
N HIS A 185 1.29 -7.22 5.46
CA HIS A 185 0.93 -8.08 4.32
C HIS A 185 -0.47 -8.68 4.42
N GLY A 186 -1.02 -8.78 5.63
CA GLY A 186 -2.36 -9.28 5.91
C GLY A 186 -2.36 -10.73 6.36
N THR A 187 -3.17 -11.05 7.36
CA THR A 187 -3.38 -12.42 7.86
C THR A 187 -4.43 -13.15 7.02
N ARG A 188 -4.50 -14.48 7.19
CA ARG A 188 -5.65 -15.27 6.73
C ARG A 188 -6.65 -15.40 7.86
N LEU A 189 -7.88 -14.96 7.64
CA LEU A 189 -8.94 -15.08 8.62
C LEU A 189 -9.60 -16.45 8.56
N THR A 190 -9.94 -16.99 9.72
CA THR A 190 -10.72 -18.23 9.82
C THR A 190 -11.58 -18.17 11.08
N LYS A 191 -12.89 -18.44 10.95
CA LYS A 191 -13.76 -18.65 12.10
C LYS A 191 -13.46 -20.02 12.70
N THR A 192 -13.03 -20.06 13.96
CA THR A 192 -12.64 -21.30 14.64
C THR A 192 -13.64 -21.76 15.69
N GLY A 193 -14.69 -20.97 15.95
CA GLY A 193 -15.73 -21.30 16.91
C GLY A 193 -16.52 -20.07 17.32
N MET A 194 -17.23 -20.20 18.43
CA MET A 194 -17.96 -19.15 19.11
C MET A 194 -17.50 -19.06 20.57
N GLN A 195 -17.65 -17.89 21.18
CA GLN A 195 -17.40 -17.69 22.61
C GLN A 195 -18.49 -16.80 23.21
N THR A 196 -19.00 -17.19 24.37
CA THR A 196 -19.81 -16.32 25.21
C THR A 196 -18.91 -15.28 25.88
N ARG A 197 -19.36 -14.03 25.90
CA ARG A 197 -18.72 -12.94 26.63
C ARG A 197 -19.74 -12.22 27.48
N ASP A 198 -19.37 -11.92 28.71
CA ASP A 198 -20.10 -10.97 29.55
C ASP A 198 -19.93 -9.57 28.98
N THR A 199 -21.05 -8.91 28.70
CA THR A 199 -21.08 -7.53 28.21
C THR A 199 -21.96 -6.66 29.11
N ASP A 200 -21.86 -5.35 28.98
CA ASP A 200 -22.67 -4.39 29.75
C ASP A 200 -24.18 -4.53 29.51
N VAL A 201 -24.59 -5.29 28.48
CA VAL A 201 -25.99 -5.57 28.12
C VAL A 201 -26.36 -7.06 28.31
N GLY A 202 -25.54 -7.82 29.04
CA GLY A 202 -25.73 -9.24 29.31
C GLY A 202 -24.74 -10.15 28.58
N GLU A 203 -24.91 -11.46 28.73
CA GLU A 203 -24.11 -12.45 28.01
C GLU A 203 -24.46 -12.45 26.52
N LEU A 204 -23.44 -12.33 25.67
CA LEU A 204 -23.58 -12.38 24.22
C LEU A 204 -22.55 -13.35 23.62
N GLU A 205 -22.96 -14.05 22.55
CA GLU A 205 -22.09 -14.97 21.84
C GLU A 205 -21.43 -14.27 20.64
N PHE A 206 -20.11 -14.46 20.48
CA PHE A 206 -19.33 -13.85 19.40
C PHE A 206 -18.47 -14.89 18.69
N PRO A 207 -18.25 -14.77 17.36
CA PRO A 207 -17.33 -15.64 16.65
C PRO A 207 -15.88 -15.45 17.14
N ILE A 208 -15.16 -16.56 17.24
CA ILE A 208 -13.71 -16.59 17.42
C ILE A 208 -13.09 -16.58 16.03
N ILE A 209 -12.33 -15.53 15.71
CA ILE A 209 -11.71 -15.35 14.39
C ILE A 209 -10.19 -15.36 14.56
N ARG A 210 -9.53 -16.44 14.09
CA ARG A 210 -8.06 -16.51 14.03
C ARG A 210 -7.54 -15.54 12.98
N GLY A 211 -6.42 -14.87 13.28
CA GLY A 211 -5.81 -13.87 12.41
C GLY A 211 -6.45 -12.48 12.51
N TRP A 212 -7.51 -12.30 13.30
CA TRP A 212 -8.13 -11.00 13.60
C TRP A 212 -7.68 -10.50 14.99
N PRO A 213 -7.48 -9.18 15.19
CA PRO A 213 -7.63 -8.06 14.25
C PRO A 213 -6.46 -7.95 13.26
N ASN A 214 -6.77 -7.58 12.00
CA ASN A 214 -5.74 -7.30 11.00
C ASN A 214 -6.29 -6.38 9.90
N GLN A 215 -5.45 -5.46 9.42
CA GLN A 215 -5.77 -4.53 8.32
C GLN A 215 -4.69 -4.53 7.24
N GLY A 216 -3.89 -5.59 7.18
CA GLY A 216 -2.86 -5.71 6.16
C GLY A 216 -3.46 -5.78 4.77
N VAL A 217 -2.76 -5.21 3.80
CA VAL A 217 -3.30 -4.88 2.48
C VAL A 217 -3.73 -6.11 1.67
N GLY A 218 -3.20 -7.28 1.99
CA GLY A 218 -3.51 -8.57 1.35
C GLY A 218 -4.27 -9.55 2.22
N ARG A 219 -4.94 -9.09 3.30
CA ARG A 219 -5.71 -9.95 4.21
C ARG A 219 -6.66 -10.87 3.45
N ILE A 220 -6.71 -12.15 3.79
CA ILE A 220 -7.69 -13.09 3.22
C ILE A 220 -8.92 -13.12 4.12
N ASN A 221 -10.07 -12.69 3.58
CA ASN A 221 -11.31 -12.51 4.33
C ASN A 221 -12.13 -13.81 4.45
N LEU A 222 -13.15 -13.76 5.30
CA LEU A 222 -14.02 -14.89 5.61
C LEU A 222 -15.04 -15.22 4.51
N ASP A 223 -15.21 -14.33 3.53
CA ASP A 223 -15.91 -14.57 2.27
C ASP A 223 -14.97 -14.97 1.12
N GLY A 224 -13.69 -15.20 1.41
CA GLY A 224 -12.66 -15.58 0.43
C GLY A 224 -12.08 -14.41 -0.38
N SER A 225 -12.65 -13.21 -0.28
CA SER A 225 -12.11 -12.02 -0.95
C SER A 225 -10.75 -11.62 -0.37
N ARG A 226 -9.93 -10.91 -1.17
CA ARG A 226 -8.59 -10.49 -0.76
C ARG A 226 -8.48 -8.98 -0.58
N GLY A 227 -7.87 -8.58 0.52
CA GLY A 227 -7.54 -7.22 0.88
C GLY A 227 -8.31 -6.65 2.06
N ALA A 228 -7.85 -5.51 2.55
CA ALA A 228 -8.52 -4.73 3.58
C ALA A 228 -8.75 -3.30 3.08
N CYS A 229 -10.01 -2.93 2.81
CA CYS A 229 -10.33 -1.58 2.33
C CYS A 229 -10.08 -0.49 3.40
N SER A 230 -9.84 -0.86 4.65
CA SER A 230 -9.55 0.09 5.73
C SER A 230 -8.06 0.40 5.92
N SER A 231 -7.14 -0.17 5.12
CA SER A 231 -5.70 0.06 5.30
C SER A 231 -5.26 1.50 5.07
N CYS A 232 -5.98 2.27 4.25
CA CYS A 232 -5.58 3.64 3.88
C CYS A 232 -6.57 4.72 4.37
N HIS A 233 -7.86 4.42 4.34
CA HIS A 233 -8.92 5.23 4.94
C HIS A 233 -9.61 4.39 6.03
N PRO A 234 -9.10 4.43 7.27
CA PRO A 234 -9.54 3.55 8.33
C PRO A 234 -11.04 3.65 8.61
N ARG A 235 -11.59 2.53 9.09
CA ARG A 235 -12.93 2.52 9.69
C ARG A 235 -12.91 3.36 10.99
N HIS A 236 -13.99 4.04 11.36
CA HIS A 236 -15.31 4.08 10.73
C HIS A 236 -15.60 5.41 10.00
N GLN A 237 -14.64 6.35 9.99
CA GLN A 237 -14.78 7.59 9.23
C GLN A 237 -14.62 7.40 7.72
N PHE A 238 -13.80 6.43 7.27
CA PHE A 238 -13.50 6.16 5.85
C PHE A 238 -13.10 7.41 5.07
N ASP A 239 -12.28 8.24 5.69
CA ASP A 239 -11.97 9.58 5.23
C ASP A 239 -10.89 9.61 4.13
N ILE A 240 -11.22 10.25 3.00
CA ILE A 240 -10.30 10.43 1.88
C ILE A 240 -9.17 11.41 2.22
N GLU A 241 -9.40 12.35 3.14
CA GLU A 241 -8.34 13.24 3.60
C GLU A 241 -7.24 12.46 4.31
N THR A 242 -7.61 11.55 5.22
CA THR A 242 -6.70 10.59 5.83
C THR A 242 -5.97 9.75 4.78
N ALA A 243 -6.67 9.23 3.77
CA ALA A 243 -6.06 8.47 2.67
C ALA A 243 -5.05 9.29 1.83
N ARG A 244 -5.24 10.61 1.74
CA ARG A 244 -4.38 11.52 0.95
C ARG A 244 -3.20 12.04 1.73
N LYS A 245 -3.24 12.01 3.05
CA LYS A 245 -2.12 12.39 3.91
C LYS A 245 -1.06 11.27 3.93
N PRO A 246 0.24 11.61 3.87
CA PRO A 246 1.32 10.64 3.78
C PRO A 246 1.42 9.73 5.02
N TYR A 247 0.83 10.14 6.15
CA TYR A 247 0.87 9.41 7.41
C TYR A 247 0.17 8.05 7.36
N THR A 248 -0.88 7.90 6.55
CA THR A 248 -1.55 6.60 6.38
C THR A 248 -0.62 5.58 5.70
N CYS A 249 0.21 6.04 4.75
CA CYS A 249 1.17 5.19 4.06
C CYS A 249 2.36 4.82 4.95
N LYS A 250 2.70 5.68 5.92
CA LYS A 250 3.81 5.49 6.86
C LYS A 250 3.66 4.21 7.68
N GLU A 251 2.43 3.78 7.97
CA GLU A 251 2.16 2.57 8.75
C GLU A 251 2.95 1.36 8.21
N CYS A 252 3.01 1.20 6.88
CA CYS A 252 3.73 0.11 6.23
C CYS A 252 5.04 0.56 5.55
N HIS A 253 5.10 1.78 5.01
CA HIS A 253 6.23 2.27 4.22
C HIS A 253 7.19 3.17 5.01
N ALA A 254 7.75 2.66 6.12
CA ALA A 254 8.67 3.41 6.99
C ALA A 254 10.00 2.71 7.28
N GLY A 255 10.05 1.37 7.19
CA GLY A 255 11.21 0.56 7.54
C GLY A 255 12.42 0.78 6.63
N PRO A 256 13.60 0.26 7.00
CA PRO A 256 14.82 0.35 6.18
C PRO A 256 14.71 -0.41 4.84
N ASP A 257 13.81 -1.40 4.77
CA ASP A 257 13.51 -2.20 3.59
C ASP A 257 12.61 -1.44 2.57
N VAL A 258 11.65 -0.66 3.08
CA VAL A 258 10.71 0.15 2.28
C VAL A 258 10.61 1.60 2.81
N PRO A 259 11.68 2.42 2.73
CA PRO A 259 11.81 3.69 3.45
C PRO A 259 11.04 4.85 2.81
N ALA A 260 9.89 4.59 2.17
CA ALA A 260 9.24 5.57 1.32
C ALA A 260 8.82 6.84 2.06
N TYR A 261 8.23 6.69 3.25
CA TYR A 261 7.85 7.83 4.08
C TYR A 261 9.06 8.62 4.56
N LYS A 262 10.14 7.96 4.99
CA LYS A 262 11.37 8.62 5.47
C LYS A 262 11.99 9.48 4.37
N VAL A 263 12.09 8.92 3.17
CA VAL A 263 12.59 9.63 1.99
C VAL A 263 11.66 10.79 1.62
N TYR A 264 10.35 10.54 1.56
CA TYR A 264 9.36 11.58 1.27
C TYR A 264 9.45 12.73 2.26
N ALA A 265 9.46 12.43 3.56
CA ALA A 265 9.50 13.44 4.62
C ALA A 265 10.75 14.31 4.54
N ALA A 266 11.90 13.76 4.13
CA ALA A 266 13.14 14.51 3.92
C ALA A 266 13.20 15.26 2.56
N SER A 267 12.33 14.90 1.62
CA SER A 267 12.26 15.56 0.29
C SER A 267 11.72 16.99 0.39
N LYS A 268 11.95 17.81 -0.64
CA LYS A 268 11.29 19.13 -0.73
C LYS A 268 9.76 19.02 -0.80
N HIS A 269 9.21 17.96 -1.40
CA HIS A 269 7.77 17.73 -1.41
C HIS A 269 7.23 17.53 0.03
N GLY A 270 7.88 16.67 0.81
CA GLY A 270 7.50 16.41 2.21
C GLY A 270 7.74 17.60 3.14
N ASN A 271 8.80 18.39 2.90
CA ASN A 271 9.06 19.62 3.65
C ASN A 271 7.95 20.66 3.41
N ILE A 272 7.55 20.88 2.15
CA ILE A 272 6.46 21.82 1.81
C ILE A 272 5.12 21.33 2.39
N PHE A 273 4.82 20.03 2.25
CA PHE A 273 3.65 19.44 2.89
C PHE A 273 3.66 19.72 4.39
N SER A 274 4.73 19.37 5.09
CA SER A 274 4.82 19.54 6.55
C SER A 274 4.66 21.00 6.97
N ALA A 275 5.20 21.94 6.19
CA ALA A 275 5.13 23.37 6.48
C ALA A 275 3.78 24.02 6.15
N THR A 276 3.03 23.53 5.16
CA THR A 276 1.90 24.29 4.58
C THR A 276 0.59 23.53 4.44
N HIS A 277 0.55 22.21 4.67
CA HIS A 277 -0.63 21.39 4.41
C HIS A 277 -1.89 21.79 5.21
N GLN A 278 -1.76 22.49 6.34
CA GLN A 278 -2.91 22.96 7.12
C GLN A 278 -3.82 23.90 6.32
N ALA A 279 -3.29 24.59 5.30
CA ALA A 279 -4.05 25.46 4.42
C ALA A 279 -4.63 24.75 3.18
N TRP A 280 -4.42 23.43 3.04
CA TRP A 280 -4.84 22.66 1.87
C TRP A 280 -6.18 21.96 2.10
N HIS A 281 -6.86 21.62 1.00
CA HIS A 281 -8.13 20.91 1.02
C HIS A 281 -7.95 19.47 0.54
N PHE A 282 -8.00 18.50 1.47
CA PHE A 282 -7.76 17.09 1.17
C PHE A 282 -9.02 16.27 0.88
N ASP A 283 -10.21 16.84 1.04
CA ASP A 283 -11.51 16.17 0.92
C ASP A 283 -12.17 16.36 -0.47
N ARG A 284 -11.73 17.38 -1.22
CA ARG A 284 -12.29 17.77 -2.53
C ARG A 284 -12.09 16.71 -3.61
N VAL A 285 -13.10 16.52 -4.46
CA VAL A 285 -13.07 15.61 -5.61
C VAL A 285 -13.76 16.27 -6.79
N PRO A 286 -13.08 16.49 -7.93
CA PRO A 286 -11.65 16.22 -8.18
C PRO A 286 -10.71 17.01 -7.25
N TRP A 287 -9.45 16.58 -7.14
CA TRP A 287 -8.42 17.29 -6.35
C TRP A 287 -7.61 18.19 -7.27
N THR A 288 -7.71 19.49 -7.09
CA THR A 288 -7.19 20.48 -8.03
C THR A 288 -5.80 20.95 -7.62
N LEU A 289 -4.80 20.66 -8.44
CA LEU A 289 -3.43 21.10 -8.21
C LEU A 289 -3.34 22.63 -8.33
N GLY A 290 -2.60 23.27 -7.41
CA GLY A 290 -2.43 24.72 -7.36
C GLY A 290 -3.56 25.45 -6.63
N VAL A 291 -4.71 24.81 -6.44
CA VAL A 291 -5.86 25.35 -5.71
C VAL A 291 -6.07 24.63 -4.38
N ASP A 292 -6.15 23.29 -4.42
CA ASP A 292 -6.41 22.48 -3.24
C ASP A 292 -5.13 22.05 -2.53
N PHE A 293 -4.01 21.97 -3.26
CA PHE A 293 -2.68 21.64 -2.74
C PHE A 293 -1.58 22.12 -3.69
N THR A 294 -0.36 22.34 -3.17
CA THR A 294 0.78 22.87 -3.96
C THR A 294 2.03 22.00 -3.95
N ALA A 295 2.10 20.95 -3.11
CA ALA A 295 3.11 19.89 -3.24
C ALA A 295 2.47 18.50 -3.12
N PRO A 296 2.98 17.50 -3.86
CA PRO A 296 2.35 16.19 -3.89
C PRO A 296 2.53 15.42 -2.58
N THR A 297 1.54 14.60 -2.24
CA THR A 297 1.65 13.51 -1.27
C THR A 297 1.78 12.17 -2.00
N CYS A 298 1.92 11.07 -1.25
CA CYS A 298 1.91 9.71 -1.78
C CYS A 298 0.69 9.47 -2.70
N ALA A 299 -0.51 9.85 -2.24
CA ALA A 299 -1.74 9.66 -2.97
C ALA A 299 -1.80 10.48 -4.28
N ALA A 300 -1.31 11.73 -4.29
CA ALA A 300 -1.28 12.55 -5.49
C ALA A 300 -0.54 11.84 -6.64
N CYS A 301 0.65 11.29 -6.36
CA CYS A 301 1.48 10.61 -7.33
C CYS A 301 0.98 9.20 -7.69
N HIS A 302 0.40 8.46 -6.74
CA HIS A 302 0.15 7.02 -6.91
C HIS A 302 -1.32 6.63 -7.13
N MET A 303 -2.30 7.39 -6.62
CA MET A 303 -3.70 6.92 -6.51
C MET A 303 -4.76 7.93 -6.92
N SER A 304 -4.58 9.21 -6.60
CA SER A 304 -5.62 10.23 -6.68
C SER A 304 -6.00 10.59 -8.12
N LEU A 305 -7.27 10.95 -8.28
CA LEU A 305 -7.74 11.79 -9.38
C LEU A 305 -7.27 13.23 -9.10
N VAL A 306 -6.42 13.74 -9.99
CA VAL A 306 -5.88 15.09 -9.95
C VAL A 306 -6.23 15.81 -11.24
N VAL A 307 -6.68 17.06 -11.11
CA VAL A 307 -6.96 17.96 -12.23
C VAL A 307 -6.12 19.23 -12.10
N ASP A 308 -5.92 19.94 -13.21
CA ASP A 308 -5.36 21.30 -13.18
C ASP A 308 -6.44 22.36 -12.92
N SER A 309 -6.05 23.63 -12.91
CA SER A 309 -6.96 24.77 -12.67
C SER A 309 -8.03 24.95 -13.73
N GLU A 310 -7.87 24.35 -14.92
CA GLU A 310 -8.85 24.37 -16.01
C GLU A 310 -9.78 23.14 -15.96
N GLY A 311 -9.59 22.26 -14.97
CA GLY A 311 -10.37 21.04 -14.81
C GLY A 311 -9.94 19.90 -15.74
N GLN A 312 -8.81 20.03 -16.45
CA GLN A 312 -8.28 18.95 -17.28
C GLN A 312 -7.65 17.87 -16.39
N THR A 313 -7.86 16.60 -16.77
CA THR A 313 -7.36 15.47 -15.99
C THR A 313 -5.84 15.34 -16.16
N VAL A 314 -5.10 15.62 -15.08
CA VAL A 314 -3.67 15.33 -14.96
C VAL A 314 -3.47 13.84 -14.74
N SER A 315 -4.21 13.27 -13.78
CA SER A 315 -4.10 11.87 -13.40
C SER A 315 -5.45 11.30 -12.99
N ARG A 316 -5.78 10.09 -13.45
CA ARG A 316 -7.04 9.40 -13.12
C ARG A 316 -6.91 8.65 -11.78
N ARG A 317 -7.99 8.62 -11.00
CA ARG A 317 -8.06 7.77 -9.79
C ARG A 317 -7.78 6.32 -10.17
N THR A 318 -7.02 5.63 -9.33
CA THR A 318 -6.84 4.18 -9.45
C THR A 318 -6.56 3.55 -8.10
N HIS A 319 -7.18 2.40 -7.84
CA HIS A 319 -6.79 1.48 -6.76
C HIS A 319 -5.83 0.39 -7.25
N ARG A 320 -5.40 0.43 -8.52
CA ARG A 320 -4.35 -0.41 -9.12
C ARG A 320 -3.05 0.38 -9.29
N VAL A 321 -2.33 0.56 -8.18
CA VAL A 321 -1.14 1.45 -8.13
C VAL A 321 -0.04 1.04 -9.12
N ASN A 322 0.06 -0.25 -9.44
CA ASN A 322 1.06 -0.82 -10.36
C ASN A 322 1.01 -0.21 -11.76
N ASP A 323 -0.14 0.35 -12.19
CA ASP A 323 -0.30 0.97 -13.51
C ASP A 323 0.49 2.27 -13.71
N ARG A 324 1.06 2.83 -12.63
CA ARG A 324 1.95 4.01 -12.68
C ARG A 324 3.42 3.64 -12.46
N LEU A 325 3.73 2.36 -12.31
CA LEU A 325 5.08 1.87 -11.99
C LEU A 325 5.61 1.04 -13.15
N GLY A 326 6.68 1.49 -13.80
CA GLY A 326 7.40 0.69 -14.81
C GLY A 326 8.36 -0.31 -14.15
N TRP A 327 9.04 0.13 -13.11
CA TRP A 327 10.00 -0.67 -12.35
C TRP A 327 9.45 -1.03 -10.97
N ARG A 328 9.78 -2.23 -10.49
CA ARG A 328 9.74 -2.58 -9.08
C ARG A 328 11.13 -2.23 -8.52
N ILE A 329 11.18 -1.16 -7.74
CA ILE A 329 12.43 -0.64 -7.14
C ILE A 329 12.81 -1.34 -5.83
N PHE A 330 11.90 -2.15 -5.30
CA PHE A 330 12.17 -3.10 -4.22
C PHE A 330 12.82 -4.33 -4.83
N GLY A 331 14.12 -4.50 -4.59
CA GLY A 331 14.93 -5.53 -5.24
C GLY A 331 14.63 -6.93 -4.73
N LEU A 332 14.47 -7.88 -5.66
CA LEU A 332 14.21 -9.30 -5.38
C LEU A 332 15.11 -10.22 -6.24
N ILE A 333 16.43 -10.10 -6.21
CA ILE A 333 17.24 -9.16 -5.39
C ILE A 333 17.59 -7.87 -6.16
N TYR A 334 17.38 -7.87 -7.47
CA TYR A 334 17.57 -6.70 -8.33
C TYR A 334 16.27 -5.92 -8.49
N ALA A 335 16.37 -4.62 -8.78
CA ALA A 335 15.22 -3.89 -9.32
C ALA A 335 14.95 -4.41 -10.74
N HIS A 336 13.68 -4.66 -11.02
CA HIS A 336 13.25 -5.35 -12.23
C HIS A 336 11.98 -4.69 -12.80
N PRO A 337 11.61 -4.93 -14.07
CA PRO A 337 10.32 -4.49 -14.59
C PRO A 337 9.16 -5.01 -13.73
N GLN A 338 8.09 -4.24 -13.59
CA GLN A 338 6.95 -4.68 -12.76
C GLN A 338 6.36 -6.01 -13.25
N PRO A 339 5.85 -6.88 -12.35
CA PRO A 339 5.12 -8.07 -12.74
C PRO A 339 3.86 -7.76 -13.57
N LYS A 340 3.51 -8.68 -14.48
CA LYS A 340 2.26 -8.63 -15.26
C LYS A 340 1.02 -8.90 -14.40
N SER A 341 1.17 -9.78 -13.40
CA SER A 341 0.11 -10.24 -12.49
C SER A 341 0.30 -9.66 -11.09
N PRO A 342 -0.78 -9.38 -10.34
CA PRO A 342 -0.69 -9.07 -8.90
C PRO A 342 -0.20 -10.26 -8.07
N ASP A 343 -0.46 -11.48 -8.52
CA ASP A 343 0.08 -12.70 -7.91
C ASP A 343 1.50 -12.94 -8.45
N THR A 344 2.49 -12.72 -7.59
CA THR A 344 3.91 -12.92 -7.87
C THR A 344 4.42 -14.27 -7.36
N SER A 345 3.60 -15.04 -6.63
CA SER A 345 3.99 -16.38 -6.16
C SER A 345 4.23 -17.35 -7.32
N VAL A 346 3.65 -17.07 -8.48
CA VAL A 346 3.78 -17.87 -9.72
C VAL A 346 5.10 -17.66 -10.46
N ILE A 347 5.86 -16.61 -10.13
CA ILE A 347 7.07 -16.25 -10.87
C ILE A 347 8.14 -17.32 -10.67
N ARG A 348 8.78 -17.75 -11.76
CA ARG A 348 9.97 -18.61 -11.73
C ARG A 348 11.03 -18.03 -12.67
N ASN A 349 12.26 -17.88 -12.19
CA ASN A 349 13.40 -17.47 -13.03
C ASN A 349 13.96 -18.67 -13.84
N GLY A 350 15.02 -18.44 -14.61
CA GLY A 350 15.64 -19.47 -15.45
C GLY A 350 16.19 -20.65 -14.64
N ALA A 351 16.65 -20.39 -13.41
CA ALA A 351 17.09 -21.40 -12.46
C ALA A 351 15.94 -22.09 -11.67
N GLY A 352 14.67 -21.77 -11.97
CA GLY A 352 13.51 -22.34 -11.28
C GLY A 352 13.27 -21.82 -9.85
N MET A 353 14.02 -20.82 -9.40
CA MET A 353 13.77 -20.14 -8.13
C MET A 353 12.56 -19.21 -8.23
N PRO A 354 11.81 -19.02 -7.13
CA PRO A 354 10.65 -18.14 -7.10
C PRO A 354 11.05 -16.66 -6.99
N LEU A 355 11.90 -16.20 -7.92
CA LEU A 355 12.43 -14.85 -8.02
C LEU A 355 12.15 -14.25 -9.41
N PRO A 356 11.99 -12.93 -9.52
CA PRO A 356 11.82 -12.20 -10.79
C PRO A 356 13.08 -12.12 -11.64
N THR A 357 14.24 -12.50 -11.08
CA THR A 357 15.52 -12.56 -11.78
C THR A 357 16.30 -13.78 -11.32
N ASP A 358 17.20 -14.28 -12.16
CA ASP A 358 18.30 -15.14 -11.75
C ASP A 358 19.31 -14.35 -10.88
N LEU A 359 20.23 -15.05 -10.21
CA LEU A 359 21.25 -14.42 -9.36
C LEU A 359 22.30 -13.65 -10.18
N ASP A 360 22.39 -13.86 -11.48
CA ASP A 360 23.22 -13.05 -12.38
C ASP A 360 22.51 -11.75 -12.85
N GLY A 361 21.23 -11.57 -12.48
CA GLY A 361 20.40 -10.45 -12.89
C GLY A 361 19.54 -10.68 -14.13
N THR A 362 19.59 -11.86 -14.76
CA THR A 362 18.76 -12.21 -15.91
C THR A 362 17.28 -12.22 -15.51
N ALA A 363 16.45 -11.47 -16.23
CA ALA A 363 15.04 -11.28 -15.87
C ALA A 363 14.15 -12.47 -16.29
N ALA A 364 13.18 -12.81 -15.42
CA ALA A 364 12.12 -13.77 -15.70
C ALA A 364 11.05 -13.17 -16.65
N ALA A 365 11.46 -12.81 -17.88
CA ALA A 365 10.70 -11.97 -18.81
C ALA A 365 9.27 -12.47 -19.12
N ALA A 366 9.01 -13.77 -19.02
CA ALA A 366 7.67 -14.34 -19.17
C ALA A 366 6.65 -13.71 -18.19
N PHE A 367 7.10 -13.34 -16.98
CA PHE A 367 6.25 -12.84 -15.89
C PHE A 367 6.26 -11.31 -15.74
N LEU A 368 7.19 -10.62 -16.41
CA LEU A 368 7.44 -9.19 -16.21
C LEU A 368 7.03 -8.37 -17.42
N ILE A 369 6.59 -7.13 -17.21
CA ILE A 369 6.23 -6.24 -18.31
C ILE A 369 7.45 -5.93 -19.21
N ASP A 370 7.19 -5.71 -20.49
CA ASP A 370 8.22 -5.33 -21.45
C ASP A 370 8.54 -3.82 -21.42
N GLY A 371 9.54 -3.41 -22.20
CA GLY A 371 9.96 -2.01 -22.32
C GLY A 371 8.84 -1.08 -22.78
N ALA A 372 7.99 -1.52 -23.72
CA ALA A 372 6.88 -0.71 -24.20
C ALA A 372 5.86 -0.40 -23.08
N GLN A 373 5.55 -1.40 -22.25
CA GLN A 373 4.69 -1.20 -21.08
C GLN A 373 5.36 -0.34 -20.00
N ILE A 374 6.68 -0.47 -19.79
CA ILE A 374 7.42 0.43 -18.90
C ILE A 374 7.25 1.88 -19.36
N ASP A 375 7.41 2.15 -20.66
CA ASP A 375 7.28 3.49 -21.24
C ASP A 375 5.86 4.05 -21.11
N VAL A 376 4.83 3.22 -21.33
CA VAL A 376 3.43 3.61 -21.11
C VAL A 376 3.20 4.01 -19.64
N ARG A 377 3.68 3.21 -18.69
CA ARG A 377 3.52 3.49 -17.25
C ARG A 377 4.34 4.69 -16.81
N ARG A 378 5.55 4.88 -17.36
CA ARG A 378 6.39 6.06 -17.17
C ARG A 378 5.70 7.33 -17.67
N ALA A 379 5.13 7.31 -18.86
CA ALA A 379 4.38 8.44 -19.41
C ALA A 379 3.19 8.83 -18.51
N LYS A 380 2.51 7.84 -17.91
CA LYS A 380 1.46 8.08 -16.91
C LYS A 380 2.00 8.83 -15.68
N MET A 381 3.15 8.40 -15.13
CA MET A 381 3.76 9.08 -13.98
C MET A 381 4.27 10.49 -14.34
N GLN A 382 4.94 10.63 -15.48
CA GLN A 382 5.49 11.91 -15.96
C GLN A 382 4.41 13.00 -16.13
N ARG A 383 3.17 12.64 -16.49
CA ARG A 383 2.07 13.63 -16.54
C ARG A 383 1.83 14.30 -15.19
N THR A 384 1.94 13.56 -14.09
CA THR A 384 1.81 14.13 -12.75
C THR A 384 2.94 15.12 -12.46
N CYS A 385 4.17 14.80 -12.86
CA CYS A 385 5.33 15.70 -12.71
C CYS A 385 5.17 16.97 -13.55
N ARG A 386 4.70 16.83 -14.80
CA ARG A 386 4.55 17.93 -15.77
C ARG A 386 3.47 18.95 -15.39
N ALA A 387 2.64 18.63 -14.41
CA ALA A 387 1.67 19.58 -13.87
C ALA A 387 2.34 20.66 -12.98
N CYS A 388 3.59 20.43 -12.53
CA CYS A 388 4.38 21.42 -11.76
C CYS A 388 5.74 21.75 -12.38
N HIS A 389 6.29 20.87 -13.22
CA HIS A 389 7.66 20.97 -13.72
C HIS A 389 7.75 20.95 -15.24
N GLY A 390 8.75 21.65 -15.78
CA GLY A 390 9.05 21.60 -17.21
C GLY A 390 9.51 20.21 -17.68
N THR A 391 9.41 19.98 -18.99
CA THR A 391 9.78 18.71 -19.64
C THR A 391 11.25 18.35 -19.40
N GLY A 392 12.17 19.31 -19.45
CA GLY A 392 13.61 19.07 -19.24
C GLY A 392 13.92 18.58 -17.82
N TRP A 393 13.32 19.20 -16.80
CA TRP A 393 13.46 18.74 -15.41
C TRP A 393 12.90 17.33 -15.22
N THR A 394 11.71 17.08 -15.77
CA THR A 394 11.06 15.77 -15.69
C THR A 394 11.91 14.69 -16.37
N ALA A 395 12.41 14.95 -17.58
CA ALA A 395 13.28 14.02 -18.28
C ALA A 395 14.56 13.74 -17.49
N GLY A 396 15.25 14.77 -17.00
CA GLY A 396 16.46 14.62 -16.20
C GLY A 396 16.24 13.81 -14.91
N HIS A 397 15.08 13.97 -14.25
CA HIS A 397 14.70 13.15 -13.11
C HIS A 397 14.65 11.66 -13.46
N PHE A 398 13.94 11.30 -14.54
CA PHE A 398 13.81 9.90 -14.94
C PHE A 398 15.10 9.30 -15.50
N THR A 399 15.93 10.08 -16.21
CA THR A 399 17.28 9.65 -16.62
C THR A 399 18.13 9.30 -15.39
N ARG A 400 18.07 10.12 -14.34
CA ARG A 400 18.79 9.86 -13.08
C ARG A 400 18.25 8.62 -12.34
N LEU A 401 16.93 8.41 -12.37
CA LEU A 401 16.32 7.20 -11.81
C LEU A 401 16.81 5.95 -12.55
N ASP A 402 16.82 5.97 -13.88
CA ASP A 402 17.31 4.84 -14.69
C ASP A 402 18.78 4.51 -14.41
N HIS A 403 19.63 5.54 -14.36
CA HIS A 403 21.03 5.38 -13.94
C HIS A 403 21.14 4.80 -12.52
N THR A 404 20.29 5.24 -11.59
CA THR A 404 20.30 4.73 -10.22
C THR A 404 19.90 3.25 -10.17
N ILE A 405 18.88 2.84 -10.93
CA ILE A 405 18.47 1.44 -11.04
C ILE A 405 19.62 0.59 -11.61
N ALA A 406 20.22 1.03 -12.72
CA ALA A 406 21.34 0.32 -13.34
C ALA A 406 22.55 0.20 -12.39
N SER A 407 22.99 1.31 -11.80
CA SER A 407 24.14 1.32 -10.89
C SER A 407 23.91 0.50 -9.61
N THR A 408 22.72 0.58 -9.00
CA THR A 408 22.43 -0.24 -7.81
C THR A 408 22.30 -1.73 -8.15
N ASN A 409 21.77 -2.09 -9.32
CA ASN A 409 21.78 -3.49 -9.77
C ASN A 409 23.21 -3.99 -9.99
N ALA A 410 24.10 -3.18 -10.56
CA ALA A 410 25.51 -3.55 -10.74
C ALA A 410 26.23 -3.77 -9.40
N GLU A 411 26.02 -2.90 -8.40
CA GLU A 411 26.56 -3.08 -7.05
C GLU A 411 26.03 -4.35 -6.36
N VAL A 412 24.72 -4.62 -6.48
CA VAL A 412 24.12 -5.87 -5.97
C VAL A 412 24.70 -7.09 -6.69
N LEU A 413 25.02 -6.99 -7.98
CA LEU A 413 25.66 -8.08 -8.71
C LEU A 413 27.09 -8.32 -8.21
N THR A 414 27.85 -7.26 -7.90
CA THR A 414 29.16 -7.40 -7.24
C THR A 414 29.04 -8.14 -5.91
N ALA A 415 28.09 -7.74 -5.05
CA ALA A 415 27.83 -8.43 -3.78
C ALA A 415 27.43 -9.90 -4.00
N THR A 416 26.62 -10.17 -5.02
CA THR A 416 26.13 -11.52 -5.32
C THR A 416 27.25 -12.42 -5.84
N ARG A 417 28.15 -11.92 -6.69
CA ARG A 417 29.34 -12.66 -7.13
C ARG A 417 30.30 -13.02 -5.99
N LEU A 418 30.44 -12.13 -5.01
CA LEU A 418 31.19 -12.45 -3.78
C LEU A 418 30.51 -13.59 -3.03
N MET A 419 29.18 -13.53 -2.91
CA MET A 419 28.39 -14.57 -2.24
C MET A 419 28.47 -15.92 -2.97
N GLU A 420 28.38 -15.92 -4.30
CA GLU A 420 28.57 -17.11 -5.14
C GLU A 420 29.95 -17.72 -4.92
N ALA A 421 31.02 -16.92 -4.93
CA ALA A 421 32.36 -17.41 -4.63
C ALA A 421 32.49 -17.99 -3.20
N ILE A 422 31.79 -17.41 -2.23
CA ILE A 422 31.73 -17.90 -0.85
C ILE A 422 31.04 -19.28 -0.78
N TRP A 423 29.92 -19.45 -1.48
CA TRP A 423 29.21 -20.73 -1.59
C TRP A 423 30.06 -21.77 -2.31
N GLU A 424 30.65 -21.44 -3.46
CA GLU A 424 31.53 -22.33 -4.24
C GLU A 424 32.72 -22.84 -3.43
N LYS A 425 33.27 -21.99 -2.54
CA LYS A 425 34.38 -22.35 -1.66
C LYS A 425 33.96 -23.14 -0.41
N GLY A 426 32.64 -23.28 -0.17
CA GLY A 426 32.08 -24.00 0.96
C GLY A 426 32.19 -23.26 2.30
N TYR A 427 32.35 -21.92 2.28
CA TYR A 427 32.38 -21.11 3.51
C TYR A 427 30.98 -20.73 4.02
N ALA A 428 29.99 -20.86 3.17
CA ALA A 428 28.56 -20.87 3.48
C ALA A 428 27.89 -21.95 2.63
N GLN A 429 26.75 -22.47 3.07
CA GLN A 429 26.03 -23.57 2.42
C GLN A 429 25.21 -23.10 1.22
N GLY A 430 24.54 -21.96 1.32
CA GLY A 430 23.61 -21.47 0.31
C GLY A 430 22.39 -22.37 0.09
N ALA A 431 21.71 -22.18 -1.04
CA ALA A 431 20.46 -22.88 -1.37
C ALA A 431 20.60 -24.39 -1.65
N GLY A 432 21.78 -25.00 -1.44
CA GLY A 432 22.04 -26.40 -1.77
C GLY A 432 21.35 -27.41 -0.83
N GLY A 433 20.60 -28.34 -1.43
CA GLY A 433 19.92 -29.46 -0.75
C GLY A 433 18.56 -29.09 -0.13
N GLU A 434 17.82 -30.08 0.38
CA GLU A 434 16.48 -29.87 0.99
C GLU A 434 16.49 -28.98 2.24
N LYS A 435 17.66 -28.77 2.85
CA LYS A 435 17.86 -27.92 4.04
C LYS A 435 18.67 -26.65 3.75
N GLY A 436 18.97 -26.35 2.48
CA GLY A 436 19.72 -25.15 2.10
C GLY A 436 18.90 -23.88 2.30
N SER A 437 19.55 -22.82 2.76
CA SER A 437 18.98 -21.49 2.96
C SER A 437 19.85 -20.46 2.27
N LEU A 438 19.25 -19.34 1.88
CA LEU A 438 19.99 -18.18 1.38
C LEU A 438 20.19 -17.11 2.45
N PHE A 439 19.76 -17.36 3.69
CA PHE A 439 19.52 -16.31 4.69
C PHE A 439 19.87 -16.69 6.13
N ASP A 440 20.38 -17.90 6.38
CA ASP A 440 20.58 -18.41 7.75
C ASP A 440 22.03 -18.31 8.25
N GLU A 441 22.96 -17.90 7.38
CA GLU A 441 24.34 -17.58 7.76
C GLU A 441 24.60 -16.07 7.81
N PHE A 442 25.55 -15.66 8.67
CA PHE A 442 25.88 -14.24 8.85
C PHE A 442 26.21 -13.53 7.53
N ILE A 443 27.02 -14.15 6.69
CA ILE A 443 27.49 -13.52 5.46
C ILE A 443 26.38 -13.41 4.40
N GLU A 444 25.46 -14.37 4.40
CA GLU A 444 24.23 -14.34 3.60
C GLU A 444 23.28 -13.23 4.05
N ARG A 445 23.25 -12.97 5.37
CA ARG A 445 22.53 -11.82 5.93
C ARG A 445 23.13 -10.49 5.49
N ARG A 446 24.47 -10.37 5.48
CA ARG A 446 25.15 -9.17 4.95
C ARG A 446 24.86 -8.99 3.46
N TRP A 447 24.90 -10.05 2.66
CA TRP A 447 24.47 -10.01 1.27
C TRP A 447 23.01 -9.53 1.15
N SER A 448 22.13 -10.00 2.04
CA SER A 448 20.73 -9.56 2.10
C SER A 448 20.57 -8.07 2.38
N ASP A 449 21.36 -7.52 3.32
CA ASP A 449 21.33 -6.08 3.64
C ASP A 449 21.66 -5.21 2.41
N ALA A 450 22.59 -5.67 1.56
CA ALA A 450 23.01 -4.95 0.35
C ALA A 450 21.83 -4.65 -0.59
N TRP A 451 20.96 -5.63 -0.85
CA TRP A 451 19.82 -5.45 -1.76
C TRP A 451 18.53 -5.06 -1.06
N LEU A 452 18.22 -5.64 0.10
CA LEU A 452 16.95 -5.47 0.81
C LEU A 452 16.86 -4.09 1.48
N MET A 453 17.99 -3.59 2.03
CA MET A 453 18.03 -2.32 2.75
C MET A 453 18.70 -1.22 1.92
N TYR A 454 19.97 -1.39 1.57
CA TYR A 454 20.78 -0.27 1.08
C TYR A 454 20.46 0.09 -0.38
N ALA A 455 20.46 -0.89 -1.29
CA ALA A 455 20.09 -0.63 -2.69
C ALA A 455 18.64 -0.13 -2.81
N ASN A 456 17.72 -0.68 -2.02
CA ASN A 456 16.35 -0.19 -1.95
C ASN A 456 16.29 1.27 -1.48
N THR A 457 16.96 1.62 -0.39
CA THR A 457 17.01 3.01 0.11
C THR A 457 17.51 3.99 -0.96
N ILE A 458 18.59 3.65 -1.67
CA ILE A 458 19.12 4.46 -2.77
C ILE A 458 18.09 4.63 -3.90
N ARG A 459 17.40 3.54 -4.28
CA ARG A 459 16.39 3.57 -5.36
C ARG A 459 15.15 4.37 -4.96
N PHE A 460 14.64 4.21 -3.74
CA PHE A 460 13.54 5.01 -3.21
C PHE A 460 13.93 6.50 -3.14
N ASN A 461 15.14 6.82 -2.67
CA ASN A 461 15.68 8.18 -2.67
C ASN A 461 15.66 8.83 -4.06
N ALA A 462 16.14 8.13 -5.08
CA ALA A 462 16.12 8.64 -6.45
C ALA A 462 14.69 8.82 -7.00
N ALA A 463 13.80 7.84 -6.76
CA ALA A 463 12.45 7.81 -7.32
C ALA A 463 11.53 8.92 -6.79
N MET A 464 11.72 9.38 -5.55
CA MET A 464 10.85 10.39 -4.92
C MET A 464 11.45 11.80 -4.93
N ALA A 465 12.27 12.08 -5.94
CA ALA A 465 12.91 13.38 -6.18
C ALA A 465 13.86 13.82 -5.03
N GLY A 466 14.50 12.84 -4.40
CA GLY A 466 15.49 13.03 -3.34
C GLY A 466 14.86 13.03 -1.94
N GLY A 467 15.59 12.49 -0.97
CA GLY A 467 15.38 12.59 0.47
C GLY A 467 16.67 13.02 1.17
N GLY A 468 17.55 13.72 0.45
CA GLY A 468 18.87 14.12 0.94
C GLY A 468 19.75 12.91 1.26
N ASP A 469 20.03 12.73 2.54
CA ASP A 469 21.06 11.83 3.03
C ASP A 469 20.75 10.33 2.86
N TYR A 470 19.48 9.97 2.62
CA TYR A 470 19.09 8.60 2.25
C TYR A 470 19.71 8.14 0.91
N GLY A 471 20.22 9.07 0.09
CA GLY A 471 21.01 8.72 -1.08
C GLY A 471 22.45 8.31 -0.77
N VAL A 472 22.95 8.58 0.44
CA VAL A 472 24.38 8.50 0.78
C VAL A 472 24.61 7.88 2.16
N PHE A 473 24.51 8.63 3.27
CA PHE A 473 24.95 8.17 4.59
C PHE A 473 23.82 7.57 5.44
N ALA A 474 22.55 7.92 5.20
CA ALA A 474 21.42 7.32 5.91
C ALA A 474 20.99 6.02 5.19
N ASP A 475 21.70 4.91 5.46
CA ASP A 475 21.47 3.59 4.85
C ASP A 475 21.55 3.59 3.30
N GLY A 476 22.27 4.58 2.73
CA GLY A 476 22.43 4.77 1.29
C GLY A 476 23.72 4.16 0.74
N ARG A 477 24.35 4.90 -0.19
CA ARG A 477 25.56 4.46 -0.91
C ARG A 477 26.73 4.10 0.01
N TYR A 478 26.94 4.82 1.10
CA TYR A 478 28.02 4.55 2.05
C TYR A 478 27.88 3.15 2.66
N HIS A 479 26.66 2.80 3.08
CA HIS A 479 26.37 1.49 3.67
C HIS A 479 26.44 0.37 2.64
N LEU A 480 25.97 0.59 1.41
CA LEU A 480 26.09 -0.39 0.33
C LEU A 480 27.55 -0.71 0.01
N SER A 481 28.38 0.31 -0.23
CA SER A 481 29.80 0.09 -0.53
C SER A 481 30.54 -0.54 0.64
N LYS A 482 30.24 -0.11 1.87
CA LYS A 482 30.83 -0.70 3.08
C LYS A 482 30.44 -2.16 3.23
N CYS A 483 29.19 -2.52 2.98
CA CYS A 483 28.72 -3.90 3.03
C CYS A 483 29.50 -4.80 2.05
N ILE A 484 29.73 -4.32 0.83
CA ILE A 484 30.52 -5.06 -0.18
C ILE A 484 31.97 -5.24 0.28
N MET A 485 32.59 -4.18 0.83
CA MET A 485 33.94 -4.26 1.40
C MET A 485 34.02 -5.27 2.55
N GLU A 486 33.04 -5.24 3.46
CA GLU A 486 32.96 -6.18 4.58
C GLU A 486 32.82 -7.64 4.10
N MET A 487 32.04 -7.89 3.04
CA MET A 487 31.93 -9.22 2.44
C MET A 487 33.26 -9.68 1.82
N GLN A 488 33.95 -8.79 1.10
CA GLN A 488 35.27 -9.07 0.53
C GLN A 488 36.30 -9.38 1.63
N ASP A 489 36.36 -8.57 2.69
CA ASP A 489 37.27 -8.77 3.81
C ASP A 489 36.99 -10.07 4.56
N TRP A 490 35.71 -10.40 4.74
CA TRP A 490 35.26 -11.65 5.36
C TRP A 490 35.74 -12.89 4.58
N LEU A 491 35.64 -12.84 3.24
CA LEU A 491 36.14 -13.89 2.36
C LEU A 491 37.68 -13.97 2.41
N ALA A 492 38.35 -12.83 2.27
CA ALA A 492 39.82 -12.76 2.26
C ALA A 492 40.43 -13.27 3.57
N ALA A 493 39.80 -12.99 4.72
CA ALA A 493 40.25 -13.51 6.00
C ALA A 493 40.24 -15.05 6.04
N ARG A 494 39.18 -15.68 5.54
CA ARG A 494 39.06 -17.15 5.48
C ARG A 494 40.04 -17.78 4.51
N GLU A 495 40.24 -17.17 3.35
CA GLU A 495 41.24 -17.64 2.39
C GLU A 495 42.66 -17.60 2.98
N ARG A 496 43.01 -16.54 3.71
CA ARG A 496 44.31 -16.48 4.42
C ARG A 496 44.45 -17.59 5.46
N HIS A 497 43.41 -17.88 6.23
CA HIS A 497 43.43 -18.98 7.20
C HIS A 497 43.52 -20.36 6.54
N ARG A 498 42.85 -20.57 5.42
CA ARG A 498 42.92 -21.82 4.64
C ARG A 498 44.32 -22.05 4.08
N LEU A 499 44.97 -21.02 3.56
CA LEU A 499 46.35 -21.10 3.05
C LEU A 499 47.40 -21.26 4.16
N ALA A 500 47.10 -20.81 5.38
CA ALA A 500 47.97 -20.94 6.55
C ALA A 500 47.76 -22.24 7.35
N SER A 501 46.75 -23.04 7.01
CA SER A 501 46.50 -24.34 7.61
C SER A 501 47.32 -25.41 6.86
N PRO A 502 48.19 -26.18 7.55
CA PRO A 502 49.13 -27.11 6.92
C PRO A 502 48.48 -28.27 6.17
#